data_AF-A0AAV1T709-F1
#
_entry.id   AF-A0AAV1T709-F1
#
_cell.length_a   1.000
_cell.length_b   1.000
_cell.length_c   1.000
_cell.angle_alpha   90.00
_cell.angle_beta   90.00
_cell.angle_gamma   90.00
#
_symmetry.space_group_name_H-M   'P 1'
#
loop_
_entity.id
_entity.type
_entity.pdbx_description
1 polymer ?
#
loop_
_entity_poly.entity_id
_entity_poly.type
_entity_poly.pdbx_seq_one_letter_code
_entity_poly.pdbx_strand_id
1 'polypeptide(L)'
;MDDLIWKTITSWQVWTLAPLVLYAFFQLHLLPKPAAQVAARVFFYPTWPLTYLSRRRNYWTLVDSHVLLGAAPMAFLPHVDALVARGVGAVVNLCDEYAGPTNQYKRHHIQQLRLPTIDHFEPSLEALTAAVAFIQMQK
;
A
#
# COMPACT_ATOMS: atom_id res chain seq x y z
N MET A 1 3.13 14.94 43.16
CA MET A 1 3.15 13.73 42.31
C MET A 1 3.06 14.11 40.83
N ASP A 2 2.35 15.19 40.50
CA ASP A 2 2.22 15.71 39.14
C ASP A 2 3.53 16.29 38.56
N ASP A 3 4.33 16.98 39.37
CA ASP A 3 5.60 17.61 38.94
C ASP A 3 6.73 16.63 38.60
N LEU A 4 6.66 15.39 39.10
CA LEU A 4 7.70 14.38 38.86
C LEU A 4 7.50 13.71 37.49
N ILE A 5 6.23 13.51 37.08
CA ILE A 5 5.85 12.86 35.82
C ILE A 5 6.24 13.74 34.61
N TRP A 6 5.98 15.05 34.69
CA TRP A 6 6.35 16.00 33.62
C TRP A 6 7.86 16.22 33.50
N LYS A 7 8.63 16.05 34.59
CA LYS A 7 10.10 16.13 34.55
C LYS A 7 10.77 14.89 33.95
N THR A 8 10.12 13.73 34.02
CA THR A 8 10.67 12.47 33.47
C THR A 8 10.38 12.25 32.00
N ILE A 9 9.36 12.90 31.42
CA ILE A 9 9.08 12.84 29.98
C ILE A 9 9.96 13.89 29.29
N THR A 10 11.15 13.47 28.91
CA THR A 10 12.02 14.28 28.06
C THR A 10 11.41 14.43 26.65
N SER A 11 11.55 15.61 26.04
CA SER A 11 10.99 15.97 24.73
C SER A 11 11.18 14.86 23.67
N TRP A 12 12.36 14.23 23.61
CA TRP A 12 12.66 13.17 22.64
C TRP A 12 11.76 11.92 22.78
N GLN A 13 11.34 11.56 24.00
CA GLN A 13 10.48 10.39 24.23
C GLN A 13 9.10 10.60 23.62
N VAL A 14 8.57 11.82 23.70
CA VAL A 14 7.30 12.19 23.07
C VAL A 14 7.40 12.04 21.56
N TRP A 15 8.48 12.55 20.96
CA TRP A 15 8.70 12.45 19.52
C TRP A 15 8.93 11.01 19.03
N THR A 16 9.43 10.10 19.88
CA THR A 16 9.58 8.68 19.54
C THR A 16 8.31 7.86 19.76
N LEU A 17 7.57 8.12 20.84
CA LEU A 17 6.39 7.32 21.21
C LEU A 17 5.14 7.75 20.45
N ALA A 18 5.00 9.05 20.15
CA ALA A 18 3.80 9.55 19.46
C ALA A 18 3.58 8.92 18.07
N PRO A 19 4.60 8.74 17.20
CA PRO A 19 4.42 8.04 15.94
C PRO A 19 4.05 6.56 16.11
N LEU A 20 4.58 5.89 17.14
CA LEU A 20 4.26 4.50 17.45
C LEU A 20 2.82 4.35 17.94
N VAL A 21 2.37 5.25 18.81
CA VAL A 21 0.97 5.30 19.27
C VAL A 21 0.05 5.61 18.09
N LEU A 22 0.39 6.60 17.25
CA LEU A 22 -0.40 6.92 16.06
C LEU A 22 -0.47 5.73 15.09
N TYR A 23 0.66 5.05 14.86
CA TYR A 23 0.71 3.84 14.04
C TYR A 23 -0.15 2.72 14.64
N ALA A 24 -0.12 2.52 15.96
CA ALA A 24 -0.96 1.54 16.64
C ALA A 24 -2.45 1.87 16.48
N PHE A 25 -2.86 3.13 16.67
CA PHE A 25 -4.25 3.56 16.44
C PHE A 25 -4.67 3.37 14.98
N PHE A 26 -3.77 3.64 14.03
CA PHE A 26 -4.00 3.40 12.61
C PHE A 26 -4.21 1.90 12.32
N GLN A 27 -3.33 1.02 12.82
CA GLN A 27 -3.43 -0.43 12.66
C GLN A 27 -4.65 -1.04 13.37
N LEU A 28 -5.10 -0.45 14.48
CA LEU A 28 -6.30 -0.86 15.20
C LEU A 28 -7.60 -0.27 14.61
N HIS A 29 -7.53 0.41 13.45
CA HIS A 29 -8.69 0.98 12.77
C HIS A 29 -9.47 2.00 13.61
N LEU A 30 -8.79 2.68 14.54
CA LEU A 30 -9.41 3.64 15.47
C LEU A 30 -9.45 5.07 14.94
N LEU A 31 -8.81 5.34 13.80
CA LEU A 31 -8.74 6.67 13.22
C LEU A 31 -9.97 6.96 12.33
N PRO A 32 -10.53 8.18 12.39
CA PRO A 32 -11.56 8.59 11.43
C PRO A 32 -10.97 8.65 10.02
N LYS A 33 -11.81 8.43 9.00
CA LYS A 33 -11.41 8.27 7.60
C LYS A 33 -10.40 9.33 7.09
N PRO A 34 -10.57 10.64 7.32
CA PRO A 34 -9.59 11.64 6.86
C PRO A 34 -8.21 11.48 7.53
N ALA A 35 -8.19 11.15 8.82
CA ALA A 35 -6.94 10.94 9.56
C ALA A 35 -6.27 9.63 9.15
N ALA A 36 -7.05 8.56 8.95
CA ALA A 36 -6.55 7.28 8.45
C ALA A 36 -5.92 7.42 7.06
N GLN A 37 -6.51 8.22 6.17
CA GLN A 37 -5.94 8.49 4.84
C GLN A 37 -4.56 9.16 4.92
N VAL A 38 -4.42 10.17 5.78
CA VAL A 38 -3.12 10.82 6.00
C VAL A 38 -2.13 9.83 6.62
N ALA A 39 -2.55 9.08 7.63
CA ALA A 39 -1.72 8.09 8.30
C ALA A 39 -1.22 7.01 7.31
N ALA A 40 -2.09 6.46 6.46
CA ALA A 40 -1.72 5.48 5.43
C ALA A 40 -0.61 6.00 4.52
N ARG A 41 -0.75 7.25 4.03
CA ARG A 41 0.25 7.91 3.17
C ARG A 41 1.59 8.13 3.89
N VAL A 42 1.55 8.54 5.15
CA VAL A 42 2.75 8.79 5.96
C VAL A 42 3.48 7.49 6.28
N PHE A 43 2.74 6.43 6.65
CA PHE A 43 3.33 5.17 7.09
C PHE A 43 3.67 4.19 5.96
N PHE A 44 3.18 4.40 4.73
CA PHE A 44 3.46 3.50 3.60
C PHE A 44 4.95 3.23 3.39
N TYR A 45 5.76 4.26 3.13
CA TYR A 45 7.19 4.08 2.84
C TYR A 45 7.99 3.61 4.06
N PRO A 46 7.78 4.13 5.28
CA PRO A 46 8.45 3.60 6.47
C PRO A 46 8.16 2.13 6.76
N THR A 47 6.95 1.65 6.46
CA THR A 47 6.54 0.27 6.76
C THR A 47 6.78 -0.69 5.59
N TRP A 48 6.92 -0.18 4.36
CA TRP A 48 7.16 -1.01 3.18
C TRP A 48 8.31 -2.02 3.32
N PRO A 49 9.48 -1.71 3.92
CA PRO A 49 10.55 -2.69 4.12
C PRO A 49 10.08 -3.92 4.92
N LEU A 50 9.21 -3.73 5.91
CA LEU A 50 8.63 -4.81 6.71
C LEU A 50 7.71 -5.68 5.84
N THR A 51 6.85 -5.03 5.05
CA THR A 51 5.98 -5.71 4.08
C THR A 51 6.78 -6.51 3.06
N TYR A 52 7.85 -5.92 2.51
CA TYR A 52 8.75 -6.58 1.58
C TYR A 52 9.42 -7.79 2.22
N LEU A 53 10.00 -7.66 3.41
CA LEU A 53 10.66 -8.78 4.10
C LEU A 53 9.69 -9.93 4.40
N SER A 54 8.45 -9.62 4.76
CA SER A 54 7.39 -10.60 5.00
C SER A 54 6.95 -11.32 3.72
N ARG A 55 6.84 -10.59 2.60
CA ARG A 55 6.30 -11.11 1.33
C ARG A 55 7.35 -11.53 0.30
N ARG A 56 8.64 -11.26 0.51
CA ARG A 56 9.70 -11.43 -0.53
C ARG A 56 9.77 -12.82 -1.16
N ARG A 57 9.41 -13.88 -0.42
CA ARG A 57 9.41 -15.25 -0.94
C ARG A 57 8.24 -15.53 -1.88
N ASN A 58 7.12 -14.83 -1.70
CA ASN A 58 5.91 -14.96 -2.50
C ASN A 58 5.26 -13.59 -2.69
N TYR A 59 5.93 -12.73 -3.48
CA TYR A 59 5.52 -11.34 -3.65
C TYR A 59 4.27 -11.19 -4.54
N TRP A 60 4.06 -12.15 -5.44
CA TRP A 60 2.88 -12.29 -6.29
C TRP A 60 2.42 -13.74 -6.29
N THR A 61 1.15 -13.96 -6.01
CA THR A 61 0.49 -15.27 -6.02
C THR A 61 -0.49 -15.34 -7.18
N LEU A 62 -0.47 -16.44 -7.93
CA LEU A 62 -1.48 -16.73 -8.95
C LEU A 62 -2.78 -17.15 -8.26
N VAL A 63 -3.85 -16.38 -8.45
CA VAL A 63 -5.15 -16.63 -7.82
C VAL A 63 -6.20 -17.16 -8.82
N ASP A 64 -5.96 -16.92 -10.11
CA ASP A 64 -6.70 -17.49 -11.24
C ASP A 64 -5.71 -17.67 -12.39
N SER A 65 -6.10 -18.41 -13.43
CA SER A 65 -5.39 -18.64 -14.69
C SER A 65 -4.66 -17.42 -15.27
N HIS A 66 -5.21 -16.21 -15.11
CA HIS A 66 -4.68 -14.98 -15.68
C HIS A 66 -4.53 -13.83 -14.65
N VAL A 67 -4.71 -14.11 -13.35
CA VAL A 67 -4.72 -13.07 -12.31
C VAL A 67 -3.65 -13.35 -11.26
N LEU A 68 -2.70 -12.42 -11.16
CA LEU A 68 -1.72 -12.36 -10.07
C LEU A 68 -2.18 -11.35 -9.03
N LEU A 69 -2.19 -11.76 -7.77
CA LEU A 69 -2.41 -10.88 -6.61
C LEU A 69 -1.10 -10.74 -5.84
N GLY A 70 -0.69 -9.51 -5.52
CA GLY A 70 0.59 -9.27 -4.87
C GLY A 70 0.71 -7.91 -4.21
N ALA A 71 1.89 -7.65 -3.65
CA ALA A 71 2.22 -6.37 -3.02
C ALA A 71 2.61 -5.29 -4.05
N ALA A 72 2.59 -4.03 -3.63
CA ALA A 72 2.92 -2.88 -4.48
C ALA A 72 4.33 -3.01 -5.10
N PRO A 73 4.49 -2.96 -6.44
CA PRO A 73 5.80 -3.02 -7.07
C PRO A 73 6.55 -1.71 -6.85
N MET A 74 7.84 -1.77 -6.49
CA MET A 74 8.64 -0.58 -6.23
C MET A 74 9.56 -0.28 -7.40
N ALA A 75 9.63 1.01 -7.79
CA ALA A 75 10.44 1.43 -8.93
C ALA A 75 11.95 1.16 -8.78
N PHE A 76 12.46 1.15 -7.55
CA PHE A 76 13.88 0.91 -7.26
C PHE A 76 14.24 -0.59 -7.13
N LEU A 77 13.28 -1.49 -7.32
CA LEU A 77 13.48 -2.93 -7.37
C LEU A 77 13.06 -3.47 -8.75
N PRO A 78 13.54 -4.65 -9.17
CA PRO A 78 13.17 -5.26 -10.45
C PRO A 78 11.74 -5.84 -10.46
N HIS A 79 10.81 -5.22 -9.74
CA HIS A 79 9.44 -5.69 -9.59
C HIS A 79 8.65 -5.57 -10.90
N VAL A 80 8.85 -4.49 -11.66
CA VAL A 80 8.17 -4.34 -12.96
C VAL A 80 8.71 -5.33 -13.99
N ASP A 81 10.03 -5.53 -14.05
CA ASP A 81 10.63 -6.56 -14.90
C ASP A 81 10.11 -7.96 -14.55
N ALA A 82 9.96 -8.26 -13.25
CA ALA A 82 9.40 -9.51 -12.77
C ALA A 82 7.91 -9.71 -13.14
N LEU A 83 7.13 -8.62 -13.23
CA LEU A 83 5.75 -8.64 -13.74
C LEU A 83 5.74 -8.93 -15.25
N VAL A 84 6.57 -8.24 -16.02
CA VAL A 84 6.70 -8.42 -17.48
C VAL A 84 7.12 -9.85 -17.82
N ALA A 85 8.11 -10.39 -17.11
CA ALA A 85 8.57 -11.77 -17.29
C ALA A 85 7.48 -12.82 -17.01
N ARG A 86 6.45 -12.47 -16.24
CA ARG A 86 5.27 -13.31 -15.97
C ARG A 86 4.13 -13.07 -16.97
N GLY A 87 4.34 -12.24 -17.99
CA GLY A 87 3.33 -11.92 -18.99
C GLY A 87 2.28 -10.90 -18.54
N VAL A 88 2.54 -10.12 -17.48
CA VAL A 88 1.60 -9.11 -17.00
C VAL A 88 1.55 -7.92 -17.95
N GLY A 89 0.45 -7.77 -18.67
CA GLY A 89 0.18 -6.60 -19.54
C GLY A 89 -0.67 -5.51 -18.87
N ALA A 90 -1.28 -5.78 -17.73
CA ALA A 90 -2.17 -4.85 -17.05
C ALA A 90 -2.12 -4.98 -15.52
N VAL A 91 -2.32 -3.87 -14.81
CA VAL A 91 -2.30 -3.78 -13.34
C VAL A 91 -3.51 -3.00 -12.85
N VAL A 92 -4.23 -3.58 -11.88
CA VAL A 92 -5.20 -2.84 -11.05
C VAL A 92 -4.48 -2.38 -9.78
N ASN A 93 -4.48 -1.08 -9.53
CA ASN A 93 -3.87 -0.50 -8.34
C ASN A 93 -4.96 0.11 -7.43
N LEU A 94 -5.13 -0.49 -6.26
CA LEU A 94 -6.10 -0.04 -5.25
C LEU A 94 -5.51 0.91 -4.21
N CYS A 95 -4.19 1.15 -4.19
CA CYS A 95 -3.54 2.00 -3.18
C CYS A 95 -3.87 3.49 -3.38
N ASP A 96 -4.40 4.14 -2.35
CA ASP A 96 -4.51 5.60 -2.28
C ASP A 96 -3.16 6.28 -2.08
N GLU A 97 -2.29 5.65 -1.30
CA GLU A 97 -1.00 6.13 -0.87
C GLU A 97 0.10 6.02 -1.93
N TYR A 98 -0.05 5.08 -2.88
CA TYR A 98 0.98 4.79 -3.86
C TYR A 98 0.40 4.60 -5.26
N ALA A 99 0.84 5.44 -6.21
CA ALA A 99 0.37 5.40 -7.59
C ALA A 99 1.03 4.33 -8.47
N GLY A 100 1.99 3.57 -7.93
CA GLY A 100 2.78 2.62 -8.71
C GLY A 100 3.96 3.26 -9.45
N PRO A 101 4.88 2.45 -10.00
CA PRO A 101 5.99 2.88 -10.83
C PRO A 101 5.51 3.22 -12.26
N THR A 102 4.64 4.23 -12.39
CA THR A 102 3.92 4.57 -13.63
C THR A 102 4.83 4.80 -14.84
N ASN A 103 6.01 5.38 -14.63
CA ASN A 103 7.00 5.58 -15.71
C ASN A 103 7.54 4.26 -16.25
N GLN A 104 7.73 3.25 -15.40
CA GLN A 104 8.17 1.92 -15.85
C GLN A 104 7.04 1.18 -16.54
N TYR A 105 5.82 1.25 -16.01
CA TYR A 105 4.64 0.69 -16.69
C TYR A 105 4.49 1.21 -18.11
N LYS A 106 4.63 2.53 -18.31
CA LYS A 106 4.59 3.14 -19.65
C LYS A 106 5.67 2.59 -20.59
N ARG A 107 6.90 2.38 -20.10
CA ARG A 107 8.02 1.82 -20.90
C ARG A 107 7.79 0.38 -21.31
N HIS A 108 7.14 -0.42 -20.46
CA HIS A 108 6.83 -1.82 -20.73
C HIS A 108 5.42 -2.04 -21.30
N HIS A 109 4.73 -0.96 -21.69
CA HIS A 109 3.36 -1.00 -22.21
C HIS A 109 2.35 -1.69 -21.27
N ILE A 110 2.58 -1.62 -19.96
CA ILE A 110 1.66 -2.13 -18.94
C ILE A 110 0.55 -1.10 -18.73
N GLN A 111 -0.69 -1.50 -18.99
CA GLN A 111 -1.87 -0.68 -18.70
C GLN A 111 -2.13 -0.64 -17.19
N GLN A 112 -2.42 0.53 -16.63
CA GLN A 112 -2.79 0.63 -15.23
C GLN A 112 -4.18 1.23 -15.09
N LEU A 113 -5.06 0.51 -14.39
CA LEU A 113 -6.28 1.07 -13.82
C LEU A 113 -6.04 1.35 -12.33
N ARG A 114 -6.05 2.63 -11.94
CA ARG A 114 -5.90 3.03 -10.55
C ARG A 114 -7.26 3.42 -9.96
N LEU A 115 -7.62 2.77 -8.86
CA LEU A 115 -8.86 2.98 -8.12
C LEU A 115 -8.51 3.21 -6.64
N PRO A 116 -8.13 4.45 -6.27
CA PRO A 116 -7.63 4.76 -4.93
C PRO A 116 -8.60 4.34 -3.83
N THR A 117 -8.14 3.45 -2.97
CA THR A 117 -8.85 2.96 -1.78
C THR A 117 -7.97 3.25 -0.58
N ILE A 118 -8.55 3.88 0.44
CA ILE A 118 -7.81 4.21 1.66
C ILE A 118 -7.52 2.89 2.38
N ASP A 119 -6.28 2.69 2.81
CA ASP A 119 -5.89 1.52 3.59
C ASP A 119 -6.80 1.36 4.82
N HIS A 120 -7.15 0.11 5.14
CA HIS A 120 -8.15 -0.29 6.14
C HIS A 120 -9.63 0.03 5.82
N PHE A 121 -9.95 0.56 4.64
CA PHE A 121 -11.32 0.80 4.20
C PHE A 121 -11.65 0.00 2.94
N GLU A 122 -12.94 -0.28 2.74
CA GLU A 122 -13.41 -0.97 1.56
C GLU A 122 -13.46 -0.04 0.34
N PRO A 123 -13.14 -0.55 -0.86
CA PRO A 123 -13.43 0.15 -2.12
C PRO A 123 -14.94 0.29 -2.33
N SER A 124 -15.36 1.28 -3.12
CA SER A 124 -16.76 1.39 -3.51
C SER A 124 -17.18 0.24 -4.43
N LEU A 125 -18.48 -0.04 -4.50
CA LEU A 125 -19.03 -1.01 -5.44
C LEU A 125 -18.69 -0.63 -6.89
N GLU A 126 -18.71 0.66 -7.26
CA GLU A 126 -18.35 1.08 -8.61
C GLU A 126 -16.86 0.80 -8.90
N ALA A 127 -15.98 1.04 -7.94
CA ALA A 127 -14.57 0.73 -8.07
C ALA A 127 -14.33 -0.78 -8.25
N LEU A 128 -14.97 -1.62 -7.45
CA LEU A 128 -14.91 -3.07 -7.61
C LEU A 128 -15.43 -3.53 -8.98
N THR A 129 -16.57 -2.98 -9.40
CA THR A 129 -17.17 -3.29 -10.71
C THR A 129 -16.23 -2.90 -11.85
N ALA A 130 -15.61 -1.72 -11.79
CA ALA A 130 -14.65 -1.25 -12.78
C ALA A 130 -13.38 -2.11 -12.80
N ALA A 131 -12.87 -2.52 -11.63
CA ALA A 131 -11.72 -3.41 -11.53
C ALA A 131 -11.97 -4.77 -12.19
N VAL A 132 -13.12 -5.39 -11.90
CA VAL A 132 -13.50 -6.69 -12.49
C VAL A 132 -13.70 -6.57 -14.00
N ALA A 133 -14.41 -5.55 -14.46
CA ALA A 133 -14.60 -5.30 -15.90
C ALA A 133 -13.25 -5.10 -16.61
N PHE A 134 -12.33 -4.34 -16.01
CA PHE A 134 -10.99 -4.16 -16.55
C PHE A 134 -10.22 -5.47 -16.63
N ILE A 135 -10.26 -6.32 -15.60
CA ILE A 135 -9.62 -7.65 -15.63
C ILE A 135 -10.22 -8.51 -16.75
N GLN A 136 -11.54 -8.49 -16.95
CA GLN A 136 -12.20 -9.27 -18.00
C GLN A 136 -11.80 -8.84 -19.42
N MET A 137 -11.46 -7.57 -19.64
CA MET A 137 -10.98 -7.06 -20.93
C MET A 137 -9.55 -7.52 -21.29
N GLN A 138 -8.79 -8.06 -20.34
CA GLN A 138 -7.40 -8.48 -20.54
C GLN A 138 -7.27 -10.00 -20.77
N LYS A 139 -8.39 -10.73 -20.74
CA LYS A 139 -8.47 -12.15 -21.11
C LYS A 139 -8.46 -12.29 -22.63
#